data_AF-A0A6C0K1H2-F1
#
_entry.id   AF-A0A6C0K1H2-F1
#
_cell.length_a   1.000
_cell.length_b   1.000
_cell.length_c   1.000
_cell.angle_alpha   90.00
_cell.angle_beta   90.00
_cell.angle_gamma   90.00
#
_symmetry.space_group_name_H-M   'P 1'
#
loop_
_entity.id
_entity.type
_entity.pdbx_description
1 polymer ?
#
loop_
_entity_poly.entity_id
_entity_poly.type
_entity_poly.pdbx_seq_one_letter_code
_entity_poly.pdbx_strand_id
1 'polypeptide(L)'
;MGVKHFYLWYKNKFSSCVVESNNGVDVLAIDLNGLFHMCAQRIYRYGNVSAHLLYHSKIQLLPKTNLTLFRDVCEKIEYLRNAIRPRQKIVLCVDGVAGLGKMNQQRQRRFKTGATVKDVYFDPNAFTPGTKIMDHLTKYIDWYIRTMITLNPEWQTLDVIFSNEKVSGEGEHKVMQYLKGCVGIKEHVCIYGLDADLMMLGILLPHENVIIAREPEQGFIEYVNVRRFREELLKIMRWDRDYMSPDEPLFDKHCALNDFILLSFFVGNDFLPTIPTITILDGAIDIILTIYRQIGKVYGHLTHEMKTSVTSNATATTTTTTTTTTATPLLGLNRESFSRFIQEFGAVEKEMLEKKYNSQHSFFPDPLVVKHMKLVDDKHVIDLEGYKKDYYAAKYPPRTAVNTVVEEYLHGMSWILNYYKNGIPDWTWFFPFSYGPFLTDFFPYMNNNQYRLPRFRLNDPIPQFLQLLMVLPQSSKNLVPEPLSQLMDSRSVLGHYFPDNFEIDITGKRKEWEGVVILPVMNLKAFKDEYDRLEPKLSYSDRKRNIFGKNFLYRYDPTRNNVFSSFYGNIPECPVAVQIITF
;
A
#
# COMPACT_ATOMS: atom_id res chain seq x y z
N MET A 1 -5.86 1.14 -4.58
CA MET A 1 -5.31 0.05 -3.74
C MET A 1 -5.92 0.19 -2.35
N GLY A 2 -5.60 -0.69 -1.40
CA GLY A 2 -6.04 -0.56 -0.01
C GLY A 2 -7.44 -1.11 0.32
N VAL A 3 -8.03 -0.61 1.41
CA VAL A 3 -9.29 -1.11 1.98
C VAL A 3 -10.49 -0.86 1.06
N LYS A 4 -10.98 -1.91 0.39
CA LYS A 4 -12.16 -1.84 -0.51
C LYS A 4 -13.39 -1.31 0.25
N HIS A 5 -14.21 -0.49 -0.41
CA HIS A 5 -15.41 0.15 0.15
C HIS A 5 -15.20 1.09 1.35
N PHE A 6 -13.98 1.25 1.86
CA PHE A 6 -13.69 2.14 2.99
C PHE A 6 -14.07 3.58 2.70
N TYR A 7 -13.71 4.11 1.52
CA TYR A 7 -14.03 5.49 1.17
C TYR A 7 -15.54 5.74 1.10
N LEU A 8 -16.31 4.76 0.63
CA LEU A 8 -17.77 4.86 0.60
C LEU A 8 -18.36 4.87 2.01
N TRP A 9 -17.91 3.95 2.88
CA TRP A 9 -18.29 3.96 4.29
C TRP A 9 -17.90 5.29 4.97
N TYR A 10 -16.70 5.77 4.70
CA TYR A 10 -16.20 7.04 5.22
C TYR A 10 -17.09 8.20 4.77
N LYS A 11 -17.42 8.31 3.48
CA LYS A 11 -18.25 9.40 2.94
C LYS A 11 -19.63 9.40 3.58
N ASN A 12 -20.20 8.23 3.83
CA ASN A 12 -21.51 8.11 4.47
C ASN A 12 -21.48 8.51 5.95
N LYS A 13 -20.43 8.14 6.70
CA LYS A 13 -20.36 8.33 8.15
C LYS A 13 -19.67 9.63 8.59
N PHE A 14 -18.75 10.12 7.78
CA PHE A 14 -17.90 11.28 8.04
C PHE A 14 -18.01 12.32 6.91
N SER A 15 -19.18 12.46 6.30
CA SER A 15 -19.45 13.47 5.25
C SER A 15 -19.00 14.87 5.66
N SER A 16 -19.17 15.21 6.95
CA SER A 16 -18.76 16.49 7.51
C SER A 16 -17.24 16.73 7.54
N CYS A 17 -16.43 15.68 7.38
CA CYS A 17 -14.98 15.76 7.30
C CYS A 17 -14.49 16.05 5.88
N VAL A 18 -15.37 16.00 4.87
CA VAL A 18 -15.07 16.43 3.49
C VAL A 18 -15.36 17.93 3.37
N VAL A 19 -14.39 18.69 2.87
CA VAL A 19 -14.47 20.14 2.67
C VAL A 19 -14.04 20.50 1.25
N GLU A 20 -14.56 21.61 0.71
CA GLU A 20 -14.28 22.05 -0.65
C GLU A 20 -13.11 23.03 -0.76
N SER A 21 -12.65 23.59 0.36
CA SER A 21 -11.55 24.56 0.41
C SER A 21 -10.44 24.11 1.35
N ASN A 22 -9.20 24.50 1.02
CA ASN A 22 -8.00 24.06 1.72
C ASN A 22 -7.43 25.06 2.75
N ASN A 23 -8.12 26.18 3.04
CA ASN A 23 -7.73 27.21 4.03
C ASN A 23 -6.21 27.52 4.14
N GLY A 24 -5.51 27.51 2.99
CA GLY A 24 -4.10 27.86 2.85
C GLY A 24 -3.13 26.78 3.34
N VAL A 25 -2.28 26.31 2.43
CA VAL A 25 -1.40 25.14 2.63
C VAL A 25 0.07 25.57 2.64
N ASP A 26 0.87 25.02 3.55
CA ASP A 26 2.31 25.27 3.59
C ASP A 26 3.08 24.22 2.79
N VAL A 27 2.68 22.95 2.92
CA VAL A 27 3.34 21.80 2.28
C VAL A 27 2.36 21.03 1.43
N LEU A 28 2.66 20.86 0.15
CA LEU A 28 1.98 19.94 -0.75
C LEU A 28 2.83 18.68 -0.95
N ALA A 29 2.36 17.53 -0.46
CA ALA A 29 2.97 16.23 -0.72
C ALA A 29 2.15 15.43 -1.73
N ILE A 30 2.80 14.83 -2.72
CA ILE A 30 2.15 14.13 -3.83
C ILE A 30 2.75 12.73 -3.97
N ASP A 31 1.88 11.71 -3.92
CA ASP A 31 2.20 10.40 -4.47
C ASP A 31 1.99 10.42 -5.99
N LEU A 32 3.10 10.27 -6.73
CA LEU A 32 3.13 10.42 -8.18
C LEU A 32 2.65 9.19 -8.93
N ASN A 33 2.64 8.00 -8.34
CA ASN A 33 2.31 6.77 -9.08
C ASN A 33 0.86 6.76 -9.57
N GLY A 34 -0.08 7.27 -8.77
CA GLY A 34 -1.46 7.50 -9.20
C GLY A 34 -1.56 8.45 -10.39
N LEU A 35 -0.78 9.55 -10.39
CA LEU A 35 -0.72 10.51 -11.51
C LEU A 35 -0.20 9.86 -12.78
N PHE A 36 0.85 9.03 -12.68
CA PHE A 36 1.44 8.37 -13.85
C PHE A 36 0.42 7.50 -14.57
N HIS A 37 -0.33 6.69 -13.82
CA HIS A 37 -1.39 5.87 -14.38
C HIS A 37 -2.50 6.70 -15.01
N MET A 38 -2.97 7.77 -14.35
CA MET A 38 -4.01 8.65 -14.90
C MET A 38 -3.56 9.31 -16.21
N CYS A 39 -2.34 9.85 -16.25
CA CYS A 39 -1.78 10.50 -17.44
C CYS A 39 -1.59 9.47 -18.57
N ALA A 40 -1.11 8.26 -18.27
CA ALA A 40 -0.92 7.24 -19.29
C ALA A 40 -2.23 6.70 -19.84
N GLN A 41 -3.25 6.47 -19.00
CA GLN A 41 -4.59 6.10 -19.44
C GLN A 41 -5.15 7.16 -20.40
N ARG A 42 -4.94 8.44 -20.08
CA ARG A 42 -5.37 9.56 -20.91
C ARG A 42 -4.63 9.65 -22.26
N ILE A 43 -3.30 9.53 -22.25
CA ILE A 43 -2.46 9.65 -23.46
C ILE A 43 -2.57 8.40 -24.34
N TYR A 44 -2.43 7.21 -23.77
CA TYR A 44 -2.40 5.95 -24.51
C TYR A 44 -3.79 5.35 -24.74
N ARG A 45 -4.80 5.78 -23.97
CA ARG A 45 -6.23 5.38 -24.09
C ARG A 45 -6.47 3.91 -23.78
N TYR A 46 -5.80 3.41 -22.74
CA TYR A 46 -6.00 2.05 -22.23
C TYR A 46 -6.86 2.04 -20.96
N GLY A 47 -7.48 0.90 -20.67
CA GLY A 47 -8.33 0.72 -19.49
C GLY A 47 -9.69 1.42 -19.60
N ASN A 48 -10.42 1.49 -18.48
CA ASN A 48 -11.73 2.12 -18.40
C ASN A 48 -11.59 3.65 -18.30
N VAL A 49 -11.15 4.29 -19.37
CA VAL A 49 -11.31 5.74 -19.54
C VAL A 49 -12.80 5.96 -19.81
N SER A 50 -13.52 6.61 -18.90
CA SER A 50 -14.91 6.98 -19.17
C SER A 50 -14.96 7.78 -20.48
N ALA A 51 -15.87 7.44 -21.40
CA ALA A 51 -16.01 8.11 -22.70
C ALA A 51 -16.11 9.64 -22.58
N HIS A 52 -16.57 10.14 -21.43
CA HIS A 52 -16.60 11.55 -21.05
C HIS A 52 -15.20 12.21 -20.97
N LEU A 53 -14.16 11.50 -20.50
CA LEU A 53 -12.78 12.01 -20.42
C LEU A 53 -12.16 12.26 -21.80
N LEU A 54 -12.58 11.48 -22.80
CA LEU A 54 -12.11 11.64 -24.17
C LEU A 54 -12.83 12.80 -24.86
N TYR A 55 -14.11 13.06 -24.55
CA TYR A 55 -14.95 13.97 -25.35
C TYR A 55 -14.66 15.47 -25.14
N HIS A 56 -14.10 15.87 -23.98
CA HIS A 56 -13.97 17.28 -23.60
C HIS A 56 -12.56 17.88 -23.68
N SER A 57 -11.56 17.13 -24.15
CA SER A 57 -10.17 17.60 -24.13
C SER A 57 -9.52 17.57 -25.52
N LYS A 58 -8.76 18.62 -25.86
CA LYS A 58 -7.86 18.69 -27.05
C LYS A 58 -6.82 17.54 -27.11
N ILE A 59 -6.83 16.66 -26.12
CA ILE A 59 -5.95 15.52 -25.91
C ILE A 59 -6.19 14.39 -26.92
N GLN A 60 -7.37 14.31 -27.55
CA GLN A 60 -7.62 13.36 -28.63
C GLN A 60 -6.66 13.51 -29.83
N LEU A 61 -5.94 14.64 -29.94
CA LEU A 61 -4.99 14.93 -31.00
C LEU A 61 -3.52 14.72 -30.60
N LEU A 62 -3.22 14.45 -29.31
CA LEU A 62 -1.84 14.33 -28.86
C LEU A 62 -1.22 12.98 -29.30
N PRO A 63 0.06 12.97 -29.70
CA PRO A 63 0.71 11.76 -30.16
C PRO A 63 0.99 10.83 -28.97
N LYS A 64 0.71 9.53 -29.15
CA LYS A 64 0.94 8.47 -28.16
C LYS A 64 2.44 8.18 -27.99
N THR A 65 3.15 9.08 -27.29
CA THR A 65 4.59 8.97 -27.06
C THR A 65 4.92 9.14 -25.58
N ASN A 66 6.06 8.57 -25.17
CA ASN A 66 6.57 8.74 -23.82
C ASN A 66 6.81 10.22 -23.48
N LEU A 67 7.30 11.02 -24.42
CA LEU A 67 7.53 12.45 -24.17
C LEU A 67 6.22 13.23 -23.94
N THR A 68 5.15 12.88 -24.66
CA THR A 68 3.81 13.43 -24.41
C THR A 68 3.34 13.09 -22.99
N LEU A 69 3.49 11.82 -22.58
CA LEU A 69 3.16 11.38 -21.23
C LEU A 69 3.97 12.15 -20.18
N PHE A 70 5.28 12.31 -20.36
CA PHE A 70 6.14 12.98 -19.39
C PHE A 70 5.74 14.45 -19.20
N ARG A 71 5.42 15.14 -20.31
CA ARG A 71 4.90 16.50 -20.27
C ARG A 71 3.57 16.60 -19.54
N ASP A 72 2.63 15.70 -19.86
CA ASP A 72 1.30 15.64 -19.27
C ASP A 72 1.35 15.39 -17.74
N VAL A 73 2.30 14.57 -17.27
CA VAL A 73 2.58 14.39 -15.83
C VAL A 73 3.04 15.70 -15.19
N CYS A 74 4.01 16.40 -15.78
CA CYS A 74 4.53 17.67 -15.25
C CYS A 74 3.47 18.78 -15.27
N GLU A 75 2.66 18.86 -16.32
CA GLU A 75 1.51 19.76 -16.39
C GLU A 75 0.49 19.46 -15.28
N LYS A 76 0.29 18.19 -14.93
CA LYS A 76 -0.57 17.81 -13.81
C LYS A 76 0.01 18.22 -12.45
N ILE A 77 1.33 18.10 -12.26
CA ILE A 77 2.01 18.59 -11.05
C ILE A 77 1.80 20.10 -10.90
N GLU A 78 1.99 20.86 -11.99
CA GLU A 78 1.78 22.31 -12.00
C GLU A 78 0.31 22.68 -11.76
N TYR A 79 -0.64 21.95 -12.35
CA TYR A 79 -2.07 22.11 -12.05
C TYR A 79 -2.37 21.96 -10.56
N LEU A 80 -1.82 20.92 -9.90
CA LEU A 80 -2.01 20.71 -8.47
C LEU A 80 -1.37 21.82 -7.62
N ARG A 81 -0.16 22.27 -7.98
CA ARG A 81 0.50 23.40 -7.33
C ARG A 81 -0.33 24.68 -7.44
N ASN A 82 -0.92 24.95 -8.61
CA ASN A 82 -1.76 26.11 -8.86
C ASN A 82 -3.11 26.06 -8.13
N ALA A 83 -3.70 24.86 -8.03
CA ALA A 83 -4.96 24.65 -7.31
C ALA A 83 -4.79 24.71 -5.78
N ILE A 84 -3.72 24.10 -5.26
CA ILE A 84 -3.51 23.95 -3.81
C ILE A 84 -2.72 25.12 -3.22
N ARG A 85 -1.86 25.77 -4.01
CA ARG A 85 -1.06 26.95 -3.64
C ARG A 85 -0.22 26.75 -2.37
N PRO A 86 0.71 25.78 -2.35
CA PRO A 86 1.63 25.61 -1.23
C PRO A 86 2.49 26.87 -1.05
N ARG A 87 2.74 27.27 0.20
CA ARG A 87 3.51 28.48 0.53
C ARG A 87 5.00 28.22 0.76
N GLN A 88 5.37 26.99 1.11
CA GLN A 88 6.73 26.68 1.57
C GLN A 88 7.35 25.53 0.78
N LYS A 89 6.64 24.39 0.65
CA LYS A 89 7.26 23.17 0.12
C LYS A 89 6.36 22.38 -0.82
N ILE A 90 7.00 21.71 -1.78
CA ILE A 90 6.40 20.63 -2.57
C ILE A 90 7.22 19.36 -2.38
N VAL A 91 6.58 18.25 -1.98
CA VAL A 91 7.19 16.94 -1.77
C VAL A 91 6.64 15.99 -2.83
N LEU A 92 7.51 15.50 -3.70
CA LEU A 92 7.17 14.61 -4.82
C LEU A 92 7.79 13.24 -4.55
N CYS A 93 6.95 12.21 -4.35
CA CYS A 93 7.42 10.85 -4.11
C CYS A 93 6.92 9.90 -5.20
N VAL A 94 7.85 9.12 -5.76
CA VAL A 94 7.58 8.05 -6.72
C VAL A 94 7.73 6.71 -6.01
N ASP A 95 6.94 5.69 -6.36
CA ASP A 95 7.16 4.35 -5.83
C ASP A 95 8.58 3.87 -6.17
N GLY A 96 9.25 3.32 -5.17
CA GLY A 96 10.46 2.53 -5.32
C GLY A 96 10.21 1.04 -5.09
N VAL A 97 11.29 0.30 -4.84
CA VAL A 97 11.18 -1.12 -4.48
C VAL A 97 10.36 -1.27 -3.20
N ALA A 98 9.33 -2.10 -3.23
CA ALA A 98 8.46 -2.37 -2.08
C ALA A 98 8.92 -3.62 -1.31
N GLY A 99 8.41 -3.80 -0.10
CA GLY A 99 8.61 -5.05 0.65
C GLY A 99 7.93 -6.25 -0.02
N LEU A 100 8.42 -7.46 0.22
CA LEU A 100 7.91 -8.68 -0.41
C LEU A 100 6.40 -8.89 -0.19
N GLY A 101 5.88 -8.49 0.98
CA GLY A 101 4.45 -8.51 1.28
C GLY A 101 3.63 -7.74 0.24
N LYS A 102 4.04 -6.51 -0.09
CA LYS A 102 3.39 -5.72 -1.15
C LYS A 102 3.65 -6.31 -2.53
N MET A 103 4.88 -6.77 -2.80
CA MET A 103 5.24 -7.31 -4.12
C MET A 103 4.34 -8.47 -4.54
N ASN A 104 3.91 -9.34 -3.61
CA ASN A 104 2.98 -10.43 -3.91
C ASN A 104 1.63 -9.91 -4.42
N GLN A 105 1.08 -8.87 -3.79
CA GLN A 105 -0.14 -8.20 -4.26
C GLN A 105 0.07 -7.55 -5.63
N GLN A 106 1.19 -6.84 -5.81
CA GLN A 106 1.44 -6.18 -7.07
C GLN A 106 1.64 -7.20 -8.20
N ARG A 107 2.24 -8.37 -7.90
CA ARG A 107 2.37 -9.50 -8.83
C ARG A 107 0.99 -10.00 -9.28
N GLN A 108 0.09 -10.32 -8.35
CA GLN A 108 -1.26 -10.75 -8.69
C GLN A 108 -1.98 -9.73 -9.58
N ARG A 109 -1.87 -8.43 -9.26
CA ARG A 109 -2.45 -7.35 -10.06
C ARG A 109 -1.87 -7.31 -11.48
N ARG A 110 -0.56 -7.41 -11.63
CA ARG A 110 0.13 -7.35 -12.93
C ARG A 110 -0.18 -8.55 -13.82
N PHE A 111 -0.28 -9.76 -13.25
CA PHE A 111 -0.73 -10.95 -13.99
C PHE A 111 -2.18 -10.79 -14.47
N LYS A 112 -3.07 -10.27 -13.64
CA LYS A 112 -4.45 -9.97 -14.02
C LYS A 112 -4.56 -8.92 -15.12
N THR A 113 -3.75 -7.85 -15.04
CA THR A 113 -3.66 -6.85 -16.10
C THR A 113 -3.10 -7.45 -17.38
N GLY A 114 -2.04 -8.25 -17.33
CA GLY A 114 -1.44 -8.89 -18.50
C GLY A 114 -2.38 -9.88 -19.22
N ALA A 115 -3.27 -10.54 -18.47
CA ALA A 115 -4.29 -11.42 -19.05
C ALA A 115 -5.45 -10.65 -19.73
N THR A 116 -5.76 -9.44 -19.26
CA THR A 116 -6.94 -8.67 -19.71
C THR A 116 -6.62 -7.53 -20.69
N VAL A 117 -5.43 -6.92 -20.56
CA VAL A 117 -5.01 -5.76 -21.35
C VAL A 117 -4.05 -6.20 -22.45
N LYS A 118 -4.53 -6.27 -23.69
CA LYS A 118 -3.73 -6.42 -24.89
C LYS A 118 -3.60 -5.08 -25.62
N ASP A 119 -3.13 -4.04 -24.92
CA ASP A 119 -2.85 -2.76 -25.59
C ASP A 119 -1.52 -2.86 -26.33
N VAL A 120 -1.53 -2.53 -27.62
CA VAL A 120 -0.36 -2.59 -28.50
C VAL A 120 0.60 -1.42 -28.26
N TYR A 121 0.10 -0.31 -27.69
CA TYR A 121 0.85 0.95 -27.60
C TYR A 121 1.57 1.14 -26.26
N PHE A 122 1.04 0.61 -25.16
CA PHE A 122 1.58 0.83 -23.82
C PHE A 122 1.32 -0.33 -22.89
N ASP A 123 2.38 -0.84 -22.25
CA ASP A 123 2.26 -1.81 -21.17
C ASP A 123 2.09 -1.06 -19.83
N PRO A 124 0.94 -1.15 -19.15
CA PRO A 124 0.71 -0.49 -17.86
C PRO A 124 1.66 -0.96 -16.75
N ASN A 125 2.24 -2.15 -16.89
CA ASN A 125 3.23 -2.67 -15.95
C ASN A 125 4.57 -1.92 -16.03
N ALA A 126 4.74 -1.04 -17.02
CA ALA A 126 5.91 -0.21 -17.19
C ALA A 126 6.10 0.80 -16.06
N PHE A 127 5.06 1.15 -15.29
CA PHE A 127 5.20 1.93 -14.04
C PHE A 127 5.62 1.04 -12.86
N THR A 128 6.78 0.40 -13.01
CA THR A 128 7.43 -0.39 -11.97
C THR A 128 8.88 0.09 -11.84
N PRO A 129 9.40 0.29 -10.62
CA PRO A 129 10.80 0.70 -10.42
C PRO A 129 11.76 -0.17 -11.21
N GLY A 130 12.76 0.47 -11.80
CA GLY A 130 13.75 -0.19 -12.62
C GLY A 130 13.37 -0.29 -14.09
N THR A 131 12.16 0.00 -14.56
CA THR A 131 11.86 0.02 -16.02
C THR A 131 12.48 1.24 -16.72
N LYS A 132 12.63 1.18 -18.05
CA LYS A 132 13.20 2.30 -18.82
C LYS A 132 12.29 3.52 -18.72
N ILE A 133 10.97 3.34 -18.80
CA ILE A 133 10.06 4.47 -18.73
C ILE A 133 10.10 5.18 -17.38
N MET A 134 10.22 4.45 -16.27
CA MET A 134 10.33 5.07 -14.94
C MET A 134 11.62 5.88 -14.82
N ASP A 135 12.77 5.31 -15.18
CA ASP A 135 14.06 6.04 -15.14
C ASP A 135 14.06 7.27 -16.07
N HIS A 136 13.41 7.20 -17.23
CA HIS A 136 13.28 8.35 -18.12
C HIS A 136 12.30 9.40 -17.61
N LEU A 137 11.16 8.99 -17.04
CA LEU A 137 10.14 9.88 -16.48
C LEU A 137 10.67 10.64 -15.26
N THR A 138 11.35 9.97 -14.34
CA THR A 138 11.90 10.64 -13.15
C THR A 138 13.06 11.58 -13.49
N LYS A 139 13.88 11.26 -14.50
CA LYS A 139 14.84 12.22 -15.07
C LYS A 139 14.17 13.43 -15.73
N TYR A 140 13.02 13.22 -16.38
CA TYR A 140 12.26 14.33 -16.95
C TYR A 140 11.68 15.22 -15.84
N ILE A 141 11.21 14.64 -14.75
CA ILE A 141 10.73 15.38 -13.57
C ILE A 141 11.88 16.17 -12.92
N ASP A 142 13.08 15.60 -12.74
CA ASP A 142 14.26 16.35 -12.25
C ASP A 142 14.58 17.56 -13.14
N TRP A 143 14.61 17.35 -14.46
CA TRP A 143 14.82 18.44 -15.42
C TRP A 143 13.70 19.49 -15.35
N TYR A 144 12.45 19.06 -15.19
CA TYR A 144 11.30 19.94 -15.09
C TYR A 144 11.34 20.80 -13.82
N ILE A 145 11.64 20.21 -12.66
CA ILE A 145 11.80 20.95 -11.38
C ILE A 145 12.85 22.05 -11.55
N ARG A 146 14.02 21.72 -12.11
CA ARG A 146 15.09 22.70 -12.35
C ARG A 146 14.66 23.80 -13.30
N THR A 147 13.94 23.44 -14.37
CA THR A 147 13.41 24.39 -15.35
C THR A 147 12.41 25.34 -14.69
N MET A 148 11.48 24.82 -13.88
CA MET A 148 10.48 25.63 -13.19
C MET A 148 11.10 26.56 -12.16
N ILE A 149 12.04 26.11 -11.34
CA ILE A 149 12.76 26.98 -10.40
C ILE A 149 13.54 28.07 -11.15
N THR A 150 14.11 27.75 -12.32
CA THR A 150 14.85 28.72 -13.13
C THR A 150 13.93 29.79 -13.72
N LEU A 151 12.76 29.40 -14.25
CA LEU A 151 11.93 30.27 -15.08
C LEU A 151 10.70 30.88 -14.36
N ASN A 152 10.21 30.26 -13.29
CA ASN A 152 8.97 30.64 -12.62
C ASN A 152 9.24 31.23 -11.23
N PRO A 153 8.98 32.54 -11.00
CA PRO A 153 9.15 33.18 -9.69
C PRO A 153 8.37 32.51 -8.55
N GLU A 154 7.22 31.89 -8.82
CA GLU A 154 6.46 31.18 -7.79
C GLU A 154 7.12 29.86 -7.36
N TRP A 155 7.94 29.25 -8.22
CA TRP A 155 8.73 28.08 -7.85
C TRP A 155 10.03 28.47 -7.13
N GLN A 156 10.53 29.69 -7.34
CA GLN A 156 11.73 30.19 -6.66
C GLN A 156 11.52 30.35 -5.15
N THR A 157 10.27 30.51 -4.70
CA THR A 157 9.92 30.65 -3.29
C THR A 157 9.72 29.31 -2.57
N LEU A 158 9.78 28.19 -3.29
CA LEU A 158 9.45 26.87 -2.75
C LEU A 158 10.69 25.98 -2.58
N ASP A 159 10.76 25.28 -1.45
CA ASP A 159 11.63 24.11 -1.30
C ASP A 159 10.97 22.91 -2.01
N VAL A 160 11.64 22.34 -3.00
CA VAL A 160 11.12 21.15 -3.71
C VAL A 160 11.88 19.91 -3.25
N ILE A 161 11.18 18.92 -2.70
CA ILE A 161 11.71 17.62 -2.31
C ILE A 161 11.31 16.61 -3.38
N PHE A 162 12.26 15.85 -3.90
CA PHE A 162 12.01 14.78 -4.86
C PHE A 162 12.62 13.46 -4.40
N SER A 163 11.75 12.47 -4.19
CA SER A 163 12.12 11.07 -3.95
C SER A 163 11.78 10.25 -5.19
N ASN A 164 12.81 9.90 -5.97
CA ASN A 164 12.64 9.18 -7.24
C ASN A 164 12.42 7.66 -7.03
N GLU A 165 12.30 6.94 -8.15
CA GLU A 165 12.02 5.50 -8.21
C GLU A 165 13.15 4.63 -7.67
N LYS A 166 14.36 5.19 -7.55
CA LYS A 166 15.56 4.47 -7.09
C LYS A 166 15.64 4.40 -5.57
N VAL A 167 14.96 5.31 -4.87
CA VAL A 167 14.83 5.24 -3.40
C VAL A 167 13.81 4.15 -3.08
N SER A 168 14.11 3.19 -2.21
CA SER A 168 13.16 2.12 -1.86
C SER A 168 11.98 2.63 -1.04
N GLY A 169 10.88 1.89 -1.05
CA GLY A 169 9.62 2.22 -0.37
C GLY A 169 8.55 2.74 -1.32
N GLU A 170 7.29 2.55 -0.93
CA GLU A 170 6.12 3.06 -1.65
C GLU A 170 6.02 4.59 -1.51
N GLY A 171 5.50 5.27 -2.52
CA GLY A 171 5.42 6.73 -2.62
C GLY A 171 4.67 7.33 -1.43
N GLU A 172 3.52 6.75 -1.07
CA GLU A 172 2.75 7.14 0.11
C GLU A 172 3.56 6.99 1.41
N HIS A 173 4.34 5.92 1.57
CA HIS A 173 5.16 5.71 2.77
C HIS A 173 6.36 6.66 2.85
N LYS A 174 6.98 6.98 1.71
CA LYS A 174 8.03 8.01 1.62
C LYS A 174 7.49 9.39 2.03
N VAL A 175 6.27 9.73 1.60
CA VAL A 175 5.58 10.95 2.06
C VAL A 175 5.40 10.92 3.58
N MET A 176 4.90 9.81 4.14
CA MET A 176 4.70 9.70 5.59
C MET A 176 6.01 9.77 6.37
N GLN A 177 7.08 9.16 5.85
CA GLN A 177 8.40 9.15 6.47
C GLN A 177 9.00 10.56 6.51
N TYR A 178 8.92 11.30 5.39
CA TYR A 178 9.30 12.70 5.34
C TYR A 178 8.53 13.53 6.38
N LEU A 179 7.20 13.44 6.36
CA LEU A 179 6.35 14.22 7.27
C LEU A 179 6.59 13.85 8.73
N LYS A 180 6.77 12.57 9.08
CA LYS A 180 7.13 12.16 10.45
C LYS A 180 8.50 12.70 10.89
N GLY A 181 9.43 12.95 9.96
CA GLY A 181 10.70 13.63 10.26
C GLY A 181 10.55 15.11 10.60
N CYS A 182 9.43 15.73 10.25
CA CYS A 182 9.13 17.16 10.46
C CYS A 182 8.34 17.45 11.75
N VAL A 183 8.36 16.55 12.74
CA VAL A 183 7.62 16.71 14.01
C VAL A 183 7.98 18.03 14.71
N GLY A 184 6.96 18.76 15.17
CA GLY A 184 7.11 20.03 15.88
C GLY A 184 6.98 21.26 15.00
N ILE A 185 6.91 21.09 13.67
CA ILE A 185 6.66 22.17 12.73
C ILE A 185 5.14 22.33 12.57
N LYS A 186 4.62 23.54 12.82
CA LYS A 186 3.19 23.88 12.70
C LYS A 186 2.79 24.17 11.24
N GLU A 187 3.16 23.29 10.32
CA GLU A 187 2.80 23.40 8.91
C GLU A 187 1.38 22.87 8.66
N HIS A 188 0.63 23.55 7.79
CA HIS A 188 -0.57 22.98 7.20
C HIS A 188 -0.18 22.11 6.00
N VAL A 189 -0.37 20.80 6.14
CA VAL A 189 0.04 19.79 5.16
C VAL A 189 -1.15 19.35 4.33
N CYS A 190 -0.99 19.38 3.00
CA CYS A 190 -1.89 18.76 2.05
C CYS A 190 -1.22 17.56 1.39
N ILE A 191 -1.82 16.38 1.50
CA ILE A 191 -1.36 15.16 0.83
C ILE A 191 -2.31 14.87 -0.33
N TYR A 192 -1.79 14.78 -1.55
CA TYR A 192 -2.58 14.40 -2.71
C TYR A 192 -2.40 12.92 -3.04
N GLY A 193 -3.50 12.20 -3.18
CA GLY A 193 -3.54 10.85 -3.74
C GLY A 193 -4.90 10.18 -3.62
N LEU A 194 -5.12 9.15 -4.45
CA LEU A 194 -6.43 8.47 -4.56
C LEU A 194 -6.54 7.21 -3.70
N ASP A 195 -5.47 6.74 -3.09
CA ASP A 195 -5.52 5.53 -2.27
C ASP A 195 -6.21 5.78 -0.93
N ALA A 196 -6.98 4.79 -0.47
CA ALA A 196 -7.67 4.84 0.82
C ALA A 196 -6.67 4.75 1.99
N ASP A 197 -5.51 4.14 1.75
CA ASP A 197 -4.43 4.00 2.73
C ASP A 197 -3.87 5.35 3.16
N LEU A 198 -3.91 6.38 2.32
CA LEU A 198 -3.55 7.75 2.70
C LEU A 198 -4.39 8.30 3.85
N MET A 199 -5.67 7.90 3.96
CA MET A 199 -6.51 8.30 5.08
C MET A 199 -6.08 7.62 6.38
N MET A 200 -5.74 6.34 6.30
CA MET A 200 -5.22 5.55 7.41
C MET A 200 -3.85 6.06 7.88
N LEU A 201 -2.94 6.30 6.94
CA LEU A 201 -1.63 6.88 7.22
C LEU A 201 -1.76 8.32 7.76
N GLY A 202 -2.68 9.10 7.19
CA GLY A 202 -3.00 10.46 7.60
C GLY A 202 -3.38 10.52 9.08
N ILE A 203 -4.27 9.65 9.57
CA ILE A 203 -4.67 9.67 10.99
C ILE A 203 -3.51 9.34 11.95
N LEU A 204 -2.46 8.65 11.49
CA LEU A 204 -1.28 8.33 12.31
C LEU A 204 -0.20 9.43 12.32
N LEU A 205 -0.31 10.44 11.46
CA LEU A 205 0.66 11.54 11.43
C LEU A 205 0.59 12.36 12.72
N PRO A 206 1.73 12.79 13.28
CA PRO A 206 1.74 13.64 14.47
C PRO A 206 1.24 15.07 14.20
N HIS A 207 1.07 15.45 12.94
CA HIS A 207 0.66 16.80 12.52
C HIS A 207 -0.82 17.02 12.83
N GLU A 208 -1.15 18.19 13.38
CA GLU A 208 -2.53 18.57 13.69
C GLU A 208 -3.30 19.03 12.45
N ASN A 209 -2.65 19.78 11.55
CA ASN A 209 -3.27 20.36 10.38
C ASN A 209 -2.89 19.56 9.14
N VAL A 210 -3.60 18.45 8.90
CA VAL A 210 -3.45 17.62 7.71
C VAL A 210 -4.76 17.58 6.94
N ILE A 211 -4.68 17.81 5.64
CA ILE A 211 -5.75 17.56 4.69
C ILE A 211 -5.29 16.56 3.62
N ILE A 212 -6.21 15.73 3.14
CA ILE A 212 -5.94 14.83 2.01
C ILE A 212 -6.76 15.31 0.82
N ALA A 213 -6.10 15.78 -0.23
CA ALA A 213 -6.71 16.17 -1.48
C ALA A 213 -6.97 14.93 -2.35
N ARG A 214 -8.20 14.82 -2.85
CA ARG A 214 -8.65 13.74 -3.73
C ARG A 214 -9.34 14.34 -4.94
N GLU A 215 -9.19 13.71 -6.08
CA GLU A 215 -9.83 14.12 -7.34
C GLU A 215 -10.75 12.99 -7.81
N PRO A 216 -11.97 12.86 -7.24
CA PRO A 216 -12.91 11.82 -7.62
C PRO A 216 -13.40 12.01 -9.07
N GLU A 217 -13.45 13.26 -9.52
CA GLU A 217 -13.83 13.67 -10.87
C GLU A 217 -12.79 14.67 -11.40
N GLN A 218 -12.48 14.60 -12.69
CA GLN A 218 -11.43 15.42 -13.28
C GLN A 218 -11.72 16.91 -13.09
N GLY A 219 -10.75 17.64 -12.54
CA GLY A 219 -10.85 19.07 -12.31
C GLY A 219 -11.55 19.44 -11.01
N PHE A 220 -12.13 18.48 -10.28
CA PHE A 220 -12.77 18.70 -8.99
C PHE A 220 -11.93 18.08 -7.87
N ILE A 221 -11.33 18.93 -7.04
CA ILE A 221 -10.55 18.50 -5.89
C ILE A 221 -11.41 18.66 -4.63
N GLU A 222 -11.64 17.56 -3.93
CA GLU A 222 -12.21 17.55 -2.59
C GLU A 222 -11.11 17.32 -1.54
N TYR A 223 -11.31 17.83 -0.33
CA TYR A 223 -10.35 17.71 0.76
C TYR A 223 -10.95 16.96 1.93
N VAL A 224 -10.21 15.98 2.46
CA VAL A 224 -10.53 15.32 3.72
C VAL A 224 -9.77 16.01 4.85
N ASN A 225 -10.48 16.59 5.80
CA ASN A 225 -9.89 17.17 7.02
C ASN A 225 -9.56 16.05 8.02
N VAL A 226 -8.27 15.70 8.12
CA VAL A 226 -7.81 14.59 8.93
C VAL A 226 -8.00 14.85 10.42
N ARG A 227 -7.87 16.10 10.88
CA ARG A 227 -8.12 16.46 12.28
C ARG A 227 -9.55 16.17 12.68
N ARG A 228 -10.51 16.68 11.91
CA ARG A 228 -11.94 16.44 12.15
C ARG A 228 -12.25 14.95 12.08
N PHE A 229 -11.64 14.24 11.12
CA PHE A 229 -11.80 12.80 11.02
C PHE A 229 -11.29 12.08 12.28
N ARG A 230 -10.11 12.41 12.81
CA ARG A 230 -9.60 11.85 14.07
C ARG A 230 -10.57 12.11 15.23
N GLU A 231 -11.05 13.34 15.36
CA GLU A 231 -11.95 13.73 16.45
C GLU A 231 -13.27 12.94 16.38
N GLU A 232 -13.90 12.84 15.22
CA GLU A 232 -15.15 12.07 15.03
C GLU A 232 -14.92 10.55 15.18
N LEU A 233 -13.80 10.04 14.67
CA LEU A 233 -13.44 8.63 14.82
C LEU A 233 -13.24 8.25 16.28
N LEU A 234 -12.48 9.06 17.03
CA LEU A 234 -12.23 8.85 18.45
C LEU A 234 -13.54 8.87 19.25
N LYS A 235 -14.49 9.76 18.93
CA LYS A 235 -15.83 9.76 19.56
C LYS A 235 -16.56 8.44 19.36
N ILE A 236 -16.49 7.85 18.16
CA ILE A 236 -17.14 6.56 17.84
C ILE A 236 -16.44 5.39 18.53
N MET A 237 -15.12 5.47 18.69
CA MET A 237 -14.30 4.42 19.30
C MET A 237 -14.29 4.47 20.83
N ARG A 238 -14.62 5.62 21.41
CA ARG A 238 -14.57 5.87 22.85
C ARG A 238 -15.44 4.87 23.63
N TRP A 239 -14.89 4.30 24.69
CA TRP A 239 -15.61 3.38 25.57
C TRP A 239 -15.68 3.82 27.02
N ASP A 240 -14.79 4.70 27.45
CA ASP A 240 -14.72 5.27 28.78
C ASP A 240 -15.83 6.30 29.01
N ARG A 241 -16.16 6.51 30.29
CA ARG A 241 -17.14 7.49 30.77
C ARG A 241 -16.42 8.61 31.52
N ASP A 242 -17.12 9.70 31.79
CA ASP A 242 -16.54 10.86 32.50
C ASP A 242 -16.07 10.54 33.94
N TYR A 243 -16.55 9.42 34.52
CA TYR A 243 -16.08 8.85 35.79
C TYR A 243 -15.69 7.39 35.57
N MET A 244 -14.43 7.05 35.84
CA MET A 244 -13.89 5.69 35.79
C MET A 244 -13.37 5.26 37.15
N SER A 245 -13.54 3.99 37.48
CA SER A 245 -12.83 3.40 38.63
C SER A 245 -11.33 3.30 38.32
N PRO A 246 -10.41 3.45 39.30
CA PRO A 246 -8.97 3.26 39.08
C PRO A 246 -8.58 1.91 38.46
N ASP A 247 -9.42 0.88 38.64
CA ASP A 247 -9.18 -0.48 38.13
C ASP A 247 -9.69 -0.69 36.69
N GLU A 248 -10.40 0.28 36.11
CA GLU A 248 -10.92 0.16 34.74
C GLU A 248 -9.87 0.57 33.68
N PRO A 249 -9.74 -0.16 32.56
CA PRO A 249 -8.79 0.19 31.50
C PRO A 249 -9.05 1.57 30.88
N LEU A 250 -8.06 2.45 30.96
CA LEU A 250 -8.11 3.80 30.38
C LEU A 250 -8.17 3.76 28.85
N PHE A 251 -9.01 4.62 28.27
CA PHE A 251 -9.02 4.89 26.84
C PHE A 251 -7.91 5.89 26.47
N ASP A 252 -6.84 5.40 25.84
CA ASP A 252 -5.78 6.20 25.25
C ASP A 252 -6.07 6.50 23.76
N LYS A 253 -6.01 7.77 23.40
CA LYS A 253 -6.33 8.23 22.03
C LYS A 253 -5.31 7.72 21.01
N HIS A 254 -4.04 7.60 21.37
CA HIS A 254 -3.01 7.16 20.44
C HIS A 254 -3.14 5.66 20.16
N CYS A 255 -3.38 4.86 21.20
CA CYS A 255 -3.67 3.43 21.09
C CYS A 255 -4.97 3.19 20.32
N ALA A 256 -6.02 4.01 20.53
CA ALA A 256 -7.26 3.89 19.76
C ALA A 256 -7.06 4.08 18.25
N LEU A 257 -6.22 5.03 17.83
CA LEU A 257 -5.91 5.21 16.41
C LEU A 257 -5.13 4.01 15.85
N ASN A 258 -4.16 3.48 16.60
CA ASN A 258 -3.45 2.25 16.23
C ASN A 258 -4.40 1.04 16.14
N ASP A 259 -5.33 0.91 17.08
CA ASP A 259 -6.35 -0.12 17.10
C ASP A 259 -7.26 0.00 15.89
N PHE A 260 -7.64 1.22 15.48
CA PHE A 260 -8.46 1.41 14.27
C PHE A 260 -7.77 0.87 13.01
N ILE A 261 -6.46 1.08 12.88
CA ILE A 261 -5.67 0.52 11.78
C ILE A 261 -5.74 -1.00 11.82
N LEU A 262 -5.51 -1.61 12.99
CA LEU A 262 -5.64 -3.06 13.17
C LEU A 262 -7.03 -3.57 12.78
N LEU A 263 -8.09 -2.88 13.21
CA LEU A 263 -9.48 -3.22 12.91
C LEU A 263 -9.79 -3.13 11.41
N SER A 264 -9.16 -2.19 10.69
CA SER A 264 -9.35 -2.04 9.25
C SER A 264 -8.84 -3.23 8.44
N PHE A 265 -7.87 -3.99 8.97
CA PHE A 265 -7.29 -5.16 8.27
C PHE A 265 -8.32 -6.24 7.99
N PHE A 266 -9.35 -6.37 8.84
CA PHE A 266 -10.43 -7.34 8.69
C PHE A 266 -11.35 -7.03 7.51
N VAL A 267 -11.52 -5.75 7.19
CA VAL A 267 -12.34 -5.29 6.04
C VAL A 267 -11.60 -5.55 4.73
N GLY A 268 -10.28 -5.40 4.75
CA GLY A 268 -9.40 -5.74 3.63
C GLY A 268 -8.15 -4.88 3.66
N ASN A 269 -7.05 -5.42 3.15
CA ASN A 269 -5.77 -4.71 3.01
C ASN A 269 -5.00 -5.32 1.83
N ASP A 270 -3.87 -4.72 1.47
CA ASP A 270 -3.08 -5.19 0.32
C ASP A 270 -2.21 -6.42 0.63
N PHE A 271 -2.02 -6.82 1.90
CA PHE A 271 -0.97 -7.77 2.30
C PHE A 271 -1.52 -9.13 2.70
N LEU A 272 -2.68 -9.16 3.33
CA LEU A 272 -3.36 -10.36 3.81
C LEU A 272 -4.66 -10.59 3.02
N PRO A 273 -4.95 -11.85 2.64
CA PRO A 273 -6.23 -12.19 2.04
C PRO A 273 -7.36 -11.97 3.04
N THR A 274 -8.50 -11.47 2.55
CA THR A 274 -9.69 -11.25 3.39
C THR A 274 -10.14 -12.55 4.05
N ILE A 275 -10.56 -12.46 5.31
CA ILE A 275 -11.19 -13.57 6.02
C ILE A 275 -12.46 -14.00 5.26
N PRO A 276 -12.68 -15.31 5.02
CA PRO A 276 -13.72 -15.80 4.10
C PRO A 276 -15.15 -15.34 4.41
N THR A 277 -15.43 -15.08 5.69
CA THR A 277 -16.76 -14.73 6.22
C THR A 277 -17.02 -13.22 6.21
N ILE A 278 -15.96 -12.39 6.19
CA ILE A 278 -16.07 -10.93 6.36
C ILE A 278 -16.35 -10.19 5.04
N THR A 279 -16.16 -10.82 3.88
CA THR A 279 -16.43 -10.23 2.55
C THR A 279 -17.90 -9.80 2.31
N ILE A 280 -18.76 -9.95 3.31
CA ILE A 280 -20.23 -10.04 3.19
C ILE A 280 -20.93 -8.82 3.82
N LEU A 281 -20.24 -8.01 4.61
CA LEU A 281 -20.93 -7.06 5.49
C LEU A 281 -20.94 -5.61 4.97
N ASP A 282 -22.08 -5.22 4.39
CA ASP A 282 -22.56 -3.86 4.56
C ASP A 282 -22.68 -3.59 6.08
N GLY A 283 -21.88 -2.66 6.61
CA GLY A 283 -21.83 -2.37 8.05
C GLY A 283 -20.83 -3.20 8.88
N ALA A 284 -19.88 -3.92 8.25
CA ALA A 284 -18.87 -4.72 8.97
C ALA A 284 -18.11 -3.91 10.02
N ILE A 285 -17.73 -2.69 9.62
CA ILE A 285 -16.97 -1.77 10.45
C ILE A 285 -17.78 -1.39 11.70
N ASP A 286 -19.11 -1.27 11.62
CA ASP A 286 -19.94 -0.91 12.75
C ASP A 286 -20.05 -2.04 13.78
N ILE A 287 -20.15 -3.29 13.32
CA ILE A 287 -20.08 -4.49 14.18
C ILE A 287 -18.71 -4.55 14.87
N ILE A 288 -17.63 -4.41 14.09
CA ILE A 288 -16.25 -4.42 14.59
C ILE A 288 -16.05 -3.35 15.67
N LEU A 289 -16.48 -2.11 15.41
CA LEU A 289 -16.37 -1.01 16.37
C LEU A 289 -17.22 -1.23 17.62
N THR A 290 -18.35 -1.93 17.50
CA THR A 290 -19.21 -2.27 18.64
C THR A 290 -18.55 -3.30 19.55
N ILE A 291 -18.01 -4.38 18.96
CA ILE A 291 -17.26 -5.39 19.70
C ILE A 291 -16.01 -4.77 20.33
N TYR A 292 -15.27 -3.95 19.58
CA TYR A 292 -14.11 -3.21 20.08
C TYR A 292 -14.42 -2.41 21.35
N ARG A 293 -15.51 -1.62 21.36
CA ARG A 293 -15.91 -0.87 22.57
C ARG A 293 -16.29 -1.77 23.73
N GLN A 294 -16.91 -2.92 23.49
CA GLN A 294 -17.27 -3.87 24.56
C GLN A 294 -16.02 -4.49 25.18
N ILE A 295 -15.07 -4.92 24.35
CA ILE A 295 -13.79 -5.48 24.79
C ILE A 295 -12.94 -4.43 25.49
N GLY A 296 -12.83 -3.22 24.94
CA GLY A 296 -12.02 -2.14 25.50
C GLY A 296 -12.40 -1.76 26.92
N LYS A 297 -13.70 -1.80 27.26
CA LYS A 297 -14.20 -1.54 28.63
C LYS A 297 -13.64 -2.49 29.68
N VAL A 298 -13.33 -3.72 29.29
CA VAL A 298 -12.97 -4.80 30.22
C VAL A 298 -11.48 -5.09 30.16
N TYR A 299 -10.89 -5.09 28.95
CA TYR A 299 -9.52 -5.56 28.71
C TYR A 299 -8.59 -4.47 28.16
N GLY A 300 -9.10 -3.27 27.86
CA GLY A 300 -8.33 -2.17 27.27
C GLY A 300 -8.01 -2.34 25.78
N HIS A 301 -7.02 -1.58 25.32
CA HIS A 301 -6.62 -1.49 23.90
C HIS A 301 -6.14 -2.82 23.30
N LEU A 302 -6.36 -2.97 22.00
CA LEU A 302 -5.97 -4.16 21.22
C LEU A 302 -4.48 -4.17 20.88
N THR A 303 -3.84 -3.01 20.87
CA THR A 303 -2.42 -2.82 20.58
C THR A 303 -1.68 -2.21 21.77
N HIS A 304 -0.37 -2.43 21.82
CA HIS A 304 0.52 -1.84 22.82
C HIS A 304 1.93 -1.64 22.23
N GLU A 305 2.66 -0.64 22.73
CA GLU A 305 4.07 -0.46 22.37
C GLU A 305 4.93 -1.56 23.02
N MET A 306 5.73 -2.26 22.21
CA MET A 306 6.64 -3.28 22.68
C MET A 306 7.95 -2.65 23.14
N LYS A 307 8.41 -3.04 24.33
CA LYS A 307 9.78 -2.74 24.77
C LYS A 307 10.76 -3.59 23.94
N THR A 308 11.52 -2.97 23.04
CA THR A 308 12.47 -3.68 22.17
C THR A 308 13.67 -4.18 22.99
N SER A 309 13.89 -5.49 23.00
CA SER A 309 15.16 -6.10 23.42
C SER A 309 15.95 -6.44 22.16
N VAL A 310 16.90 -5.59 21.78
CA VAL A 310 17.74 -5.81 20.59
C VAL A 310 18.68 -6.98 20.87
N THR A 311 18.58 -8.07 20.11
CA THR A 311 19.61 -9.13 20.04
C THR A 311 20.30 -9.01 18.69
N SER A 312 21.42 -8.29 18.65
CA SER A 312 22.28 -8.19 17.47
C SER A 312 23.18 -9.42 17.38
N ASN A 313 22.86 -10.36 16.49
CA ASN A 313 23.86 -11.33 16.03
C ASN A 313 24.60 -10.73 14.84
N ALA A 314 25.57 -9.84 15.12
CA ALA A 314 26.48 -9.30 14.12
C ALA A 314 27.67 -10.27 13.95
N THR A 315 27.68 -11.04 12.87
CA THR A 315 28.93 -11.64 12.36
C THR A 315 29.77 -10.53 11.74
N ALA A 316 30.98 -10.35 12.30
CA ALA A 316 31.91 -9.27 12.01
C ALA A 316 32.48 -9.31 10.59
N THR A 317 32.49 -8.17 9.88
CA THR A 317 33.65 -7.69 9.12
C THR A 317 33.57 -6.17 8.86
N THR A 318 34.38 -5.42 9.62
CA THR A 318 35.12 -4.18 9.28
C THR A 318 34.46 -3.06 8.46
N THR A 319 34.02 -1.98 9.13
CA THR A 319 34.60 -0.61 9.15
C THR A 319 33.58 0.34 9.77
N THR A 320 33.95 0.97 10.88
CA THR A 320 33.07 1.58 11.87
C THR A 320 32.67 3.01 11.51
N THR A 321 31.40 3.22 11.17
CA THR A 321 30.68 4.48 11.42
C THR A 321 29.55 4.13 12.38
N THR A 322 29.74 4.44 13.66
CA THR A 322 28.78 4.10 14.72
C THR A 322 27.63 5.10 14.70
N THR A 323 26.59 4.84 13.89
CA THR A 323 25.30 5.54 14.00
C THR A 323 24.47 4.83 15.06
N THR A 324 24.34 5.45 16.23
CA THR A 324 23.45 5.00 17.31
C THR A 324 22.00 5.11 16.84
N THR A 325 21.47 4.06 16.22
CA THR A 325 20.05 4.00 15.83
C THR A 325 19.24 3.68 17.09
N THR A 326 18.58 4.69 17.66
CA THR A 326 17.54 4.47 18.68
C THR A 326 16.45 3.62 18.02
N ALA A 327 16.36 2.34 18.39
CA ALA A 327 15.37 1.44 17.81
C ALA A 327 13.96 1.91 18.20
N THR A 328 13.19 2.39 17.23
CA THR A 328 11.78 2.75 17.41
C THR A 328 11.03 1.56 18.00
N PRO A 329 10.28 1.73 19.10
CA PRO A 329 9.51 0.63 19.68
C PRO A 329 8.51 0.12 18.64
N LEU A 330 8.52 -1.21 18.44
CA LEU A 330 7.56 -1.87 17.56
C LEU A 330 6.20 -1.90 18.24
N LEU A 331 5.13 -1.84 17.44
CA LEU A 331 3.77 -2.00 17.94
C LEU A 331 3.40 -3.50 17.94
N GLY A 332 2.82 -3.97 19.04
CA GLY A 332 2.43 -5.37 19.24
C GLY A 332 0.95 -5.54 19.50
N LEU A 333 0.44 -6.74 19.25
CA LEU A 333 -0.92 -7.14 19.62
C LEU A 333 -0.98 -7.40 21.13
N ASN A 334 -1.89 -6.76 21.85
CA ASN A 334 -2.21 -7.11 23.23
C ASN A 334 -2.92 -8.47 23.23
N ARG A 335 -2.23 -9.51 23.68
CA ARG A 335 -2.71 -10.89 23.61
C ARG A 335 -4.08 -11.07 24.28
N GLU A 336 -4.29 -10.46 25.44
CA GLU A 336 -5.50 -10.64 26.23
C GLU A 336 -6.70 -10.01 25.52
N SER A 337 -6.70 -8.69 25.32
CA SER A 337 -7.79 -7.96 24.69
C SER A 337 -8.02 -8.41 23.24
N PHE A 338 -6.96 -8.61 22.45
CA PHE A 338 -7.09 -9.02 21.06
C PHE A 338 -7.67 -10.43 20.91
N SER A 339 -7.26 -11.40 21.75
CA SER A 339 -7.85 -12.74 21.69
C SER A 339 -9.36 -12.73 21.99
N ARG A 340 -9.79 -11.91 22.97
CA ARG A 340 -11.21 -11.73 23.30
C ARG A 340 -11.99 -11.05 22.19
N PHE A 341 -11.41 -10.02 21.57
CA PHE A 341 -11.99 -9.38 20.39
C PHE A 341 -12.21 -10.39 19.26
N ILE A 342 -11.22 -11.23 18.95
CA ILE A 342 -11.35 -12.24 17.91
C ILE A 342 -12.37 -13.32 18.28
N GLN A 343 -12.46 -13.70 19.55
CA GLN A 343 -13.46 -14.65 20.03
C GLN A 343 -14.89 -14.14 19.76
N GLU A 344 -15.20 -12.92 20.21
CA GLU A 344 -16.51 -12.30 20.01
C GLU A 344 -16.81 -12.04 18.54
N PHE A 345 -15.82 -11.60 17.77
CA PHE A 345 -15.99 -11.37 16.34
C PHE A 345 -16.10 -12.68 15.54
N GLY A 346 -15.44 -13.75 15.98
CA GLY A 346 -15.58 -15.08 15.40
C GLY A 346 -16.96 -15.69 15.62
N ALA A 347 -17.65 -15.33 16.71
CA ALA A 347 -18.96 -15.87 17.03
C ALA A 347 -20.03 -15.53 15.98
N VAL A 348 -19.85 -14.44 15.22
CA VAL A 348 -20.78 -14.03 14.16
C VAL A 348 -20.51 -14.68 12.79
N GLU A 349 -19.42 -15.45 12.63
CA GLU A 349 -19.04 -16.08 11.34
C GLU A 349 -20.13 -17.01 10.79
N LYS A 350 -20.78 -17.77 11.68
CA LYS A 350 -21.87 -18.68 11.31
C LYS A 350 -23.03 -17.93 10.68
N GLU A 351 -23.51 -16.89 11.36
CA GLU A 351 -24.62 -16.04 10.89
C GLU A 351 -24.26 -15.34 9.57
N MET A 352 -23.00 -14.94 9.38
CA MET A 352 -22.55 -14.33 8.12
C MET A 352 -22.66 -15.27 6.93
N LEU A 353 -22.28 -16.55 7.09
CA LEU A 353 -22.39 -17.55 6.03
C LEU A 353 -23.85 -17.89 5.70
N GLU A 354 -24.71 -17.95 6.72
CA GLU A 354 -26.16 -18.15 6.54
C GLU A 354 -26.80 -16.99 5.77
N LYS A 355 -26.43 -15.74 6.10
CA LYS A 355 -26.85 -14.55 5.34
C LYS A 355 -26.35 -14.56 3.90
N LYS A 356 -25.11 -15.02 3.66
CA LYS A 356 -24.55 -15.20 2.30
C LYS A 356 -25.42 -16.12 1.46
N TYR A 357 -25.82 -17.25 2.03
CA TYR A 357 -26.64 -18.23 1.34
C TYR A 357 -28.02 -17.67 1.00
N ASN A 358 -28.66 -16.97 1.95
CA ASN A 358 -29.95 -16.31 1.71
C ASN A 358 -29.87 -15.23 0.62
N SER A 359 -28.69 -14.62 0.42
CA SER A 359 -28.43 -13.61 -0.61
C SER A 359 -27.60 -14.14 -1.79
N GLN A 360 -27.53 -15.45 -1.99
CA GLN A 360 -26.61 -16.11 -2.94
C GLN A 360 -26.73 -15.62 -4.39
N HIS A 361 -27.89 -15.12 -4.81
CA HIS A 361 -28.10 -14.53 -6.15
C HIS A 361 -27.25 -13.28 -6.41
N SER A 362 -26.74 -12.64 -5.35
CA SER A 362 -25.83 -11.48 -5.44
C SER A 362 -24.35 -11.89 -5.58
N PHE A 363 -24.04 -13.19 -5.59
CA PHE A 363 -22.68 -13.72 -5.57
C PHE A 363 -22.49 -14.80 -6.65
N PHE A 364 -21.24 -15.01 -7.04
CA PHE A 364 -20.86 -16.19 -7.80
C PHE A 364 -21.07 -17.46 -6.94
N PRO A 365 -21.39 -18.61 -7.57
CA PRO A 365 -21.68 -19.84 -6.86
C PRO A 365 -20.58 -20.24 -5.87
N ASP A 366 -21.01 -20.72 -4.69
CA ASP A 366 -20.15 -21.23 -3.64
C ASP A 366 -20.60 -22.65 -3.25
N PRO A 367 -20.07 -23.69 -3.94
CA PRO A 367 -20.51 -25.07 -3.75
C PRO A 367 -20.32 -25.58 -2.31
N LEU A 368 -19.31 -25.07 -1.60
CA LEU A 368 -19.05 -25.47 -0.22
C LEU A 368 -20.13 -24.94 0.73
N VAL A 369 -20.55 -23.68 0.55
CA VAL A 369 -21.65 -23.11 1.36
C VAL A 369 -22.94 -23.89 1.13
N VAL A 370 -23.26 -24.22 -0.12
CA VAL A 370 -24.47 -25.00 -0.46
C VAL A 370 -24.40 -26.41 0.14
N LYS A 371 -23.27 -27.10 0.00
CA LYS A 371 -23.06 -28.48 0.50
C LYS A 371 -23.30 -28.60 2.01
N HIS A 372 -22.89 -27.59 2.78
CA HIS A 372 -22.94 -27.61 4.24
C HIS A 372 -24.16 -26.89 4.82
N MET A 373 -25.06 -26.39 3.97
CA MET A 373 -26.30 -25.75 4.41
C MET A 373 -27.42 -26.76 4.62
N LYS A 374 -28.13 -26.65 5.74
CA LYS A 374 -29.31 -27.48 6.07
C LYS A 374 -30.50 -26.60 6.40
N LEU A 375 -31.70 -27.08 6.13
CA LEU A 375 -32.94 -26.43 6.57
C LEU A 375 -33.33 -27.02 7.93
N VAL A 376 -33.40 -26.17 8.96
CA VAL A 376 -33.80 -26.52 10.34
C VAL A 376 -34.80 -25.47 10.80
N ASP A 377 -36.02 -25.88 11.17
CA ASP A 377 -37.09 -24.98 11.64
C ASP A 377 -37.31 -23.77 10.71
N ASP A 378 -37.48 -24.02 9.42
CA ASP A 378 -37.65 -23.03 8.34
C ASP A 378 -36.49 -22.01 8.20
N LYS A 379 -35.33 -22.30 8.82
CA LYS A 379 -34.12 -21.48 8.72
C LYS A 379 -32.97 -22.27 8.12
N HIS A 380 -32.22 -21.61 7.24
CA HIS A 380 -30.97 -22.15 6.72
C HIS A 380 -29.89 -22.05 7.80
N VAL A 381 -29.36 -23.21 8.21
CA VAL A 381 -28.33 -23.34 9.24
C VAL A 381 -27.12 -24.06 8.65
N ILE A 382 -25.94 -23.48 8.79
CA ILE A 382 -24.69 -24.05 8.26
C ILE A 382 -24.00 -24.98 9.27
N ASP A 383 -23.51 -26.12 8.78
CA ASP A 383 -22.51 -26.93 9.47
C ASP A 383 -21.13 -26.29 9.31
N LEU A 384 -20.79 -25.39 10.25
CA LEU A 384 -19.56 -24.60 10.19
C LEU A 384 -18.29 -25.47 10.24
N GLU A 385 -18.28 -26.52 11.06
CA GLU A 385 -17.10 -27.41 11.19
C GLU A 385 -16.89 -28.24 9.93
N GLY A 386 -17.97 -28.79 9.36
CA GLY A 386 -17.92 -29.47 8.06
C GLY A 386 -17.44 -28.53 6.94
N TYR A 387 -17.96 -27.32 6.90
CA TYR A 387 -17.57 -26.29 5.93
C TYR A 387 -16.09 -25.92 6.04
N LYS A 388 -15.60 -25.64 7.25
CA LYS A 388 -14.19 -25.29 7.51
C LYS A 388 -13.25 -26.41 7.08
N LYS A 389 -13.57 -27.67 7.41
CA LYS A 389 -12.77 -28.84 7.02
C LYS A 389 -12.61 -28.94 5.50
N ASP A 390 -13.71 -28.82 4.76
CA ASP A 390 -13.67 -28.91 3.30
C ASP A 390 -13.03 -27.67 2.66
N TYR A 391 -13.21 -26.48 3.25
CA TYR A 391 -12.53 -25.26 2.83
C TYR A 391 -11.01 -25.41 2.92
N TYR A 392 -10.48 -25.86 4.06
CA TYR A 392 -9.04 -26.04 4.22
C TYR A 392 -8.50 -27.14 3.28
N ALA A 393 -9.24 -28.22 3.09
CA ALA A 393 -8.87 -29.28 2.16
C ALA A 393 -8.86 -28.83 0.69
N ALA A 394 -9.75 -27.92 0.30
CA ALA A 394 -9.88 -27.44 -1.07
C ALA A 394 -8.92 -26.28 -1.40
N LYS A 395 -8.65 -25.38 -0.44
CA LYS A 395 -7.97 -24.10 -0.69
C LYS A 395 -6.49 -24.09 -0.31
N TYR A 396 -6.00 -25.08 0.44
CA TYR A 396 -4.63 -25.12 0.92
C TYR A 396 -3.89 -26.37 0.42
N PRO A 397 -2.54 -26.32 0.32
CA PRO A 397 -1.75 -27.49 0.00
C PRO A 397 -2.02 -28.66 0.97
N PRO A 398 -1.98 -29.92 0.50
CA PRO A 398 -2.18 -31.07 1.36
C PRO A 398 -1.26 -31.04 2.59
N ARG A 399 -1.79 -31.42 3.76
CA ARG A 399 -1.10 -31.45 5.07
C ARG A 399 -0.74 -30.08 5.66
N THR A 400 -1.24 -28.97 5.10
CA THR A 400 -1.11 -27.66 5.75
C THR A 400 -1.87 -27.66 7.07
N ALA A 401 -1.19 -27.39 8.18
CA ALA A 401 -1.83 -27.28 9.50
C ALA A 401 -2.49 -25.90 9.65
N VAL A 402 -3.74 -25.85 10.12
CA VAL A 402 -4.48 -24.59 10.34
C VAL A 402 -3.73 -23.65 11.28
N ASN A 403 -3.10 -24.17 12.33
CA ASN A 403 -2.29 -23.38 13.26
C ASN A 403 -1.15 -22.63 12.55
N THR A 404 -0.51 -23.23 11.54
CA THR A 404 0.54 -22.56 10.75
C THR A 404 -0.02 -21.41 9.93
N VAL A 405 -1.22 -21.57 9.37
CA VAL A 405 -1.90 -20.48 8.63
C VAL A 405 -2.24 -19.33 9.57
N VAL A 406 -2.79 -19.63 10.75
CA VAL A 406 -3.13 -18.65 11.78
C VAL A 406 -1.88 -17.92 12.29
N GLU A 407 -0.79 -18.65 12.55
CA GLU A 407 0.49 -18.08 12.99
C GLU A 407 1.03 -17.07 11.97
N GLU A 408 1.11 -17.44 10.70
CA GLU A 408 1.59 -16.56 9.63
C GLU A 408 0.64 -15.38 9.40
N TYR A 409 -0.66 -15.57 9.60
CA TYR A 409 -1.63 -14.47 9.49
C TYR A 409 -1.44 -13.45 10.64
N LEU A 410 -1.26 -13.90 11.88
CA LEU A 410 -0.97 -13.03 13.04
C LEU A 410 0.39 -12.32 12.91
N HIS A 411 1.39 -13.02 12.34
CA HIS A 411 2.67 -12.40 11.97
C HIS A 411 2.43 -11.27 10.97
N GLY A 412 1.64 -11.52 9.93
CA GLY A 412 1.27 -10.50 8.95
C GLY A 412 0.52 -9.31 9.54
N MET A 413 -0.45 -9.54 10.44
CA MET A 413 -1.15 -8.45 11.11
C MET A 413 -0.18 -7.53 11.88
N SER A 414 0.80 -8.13 12.56
CA SER A 414 1.84 -7.38 13.26
C SER A 414 2.80 -6.67 12.30
N TRP A 415 3.12 -7.30 11.16
CA TRP A 415 3.95 -6.70 10.11
C TRP A 415 3.26 -5.45 9.54
N ILE A 416 1.98 -5.55 9.18
CA ILE A 416 1.21 -4.45 8.59
C ILE A 416 1.06 -3.31 9.60
N LEU A 417 0.76 -3.63 10.87
CA LEU A 417 0.65 -2.63 11.92
C LEU A 417 1.92 -1.77 12.05
N ASN A 418 3.09 -2.42 12.02
CA ASN A 418 4.37 -1.71 12.01
C ASN A 418 4.67 -1.04 10.67
N TYR A 419 4.25 -1.60 9.55
CA TYR A 419 4.35 -0.96 8.24
C TYR A 419 3.70 0.42 8.22
N TYR A 420 2.45 0.56 8.68
CA TYR A 420 1.76 1.86 8.78
C TYR A 420 2.39 2.80 9.82
N LYS A 421 2.78 2.27 10.99
CA LYS A 421 3.27 3.08 12.12
C LYS A 421 4.74 3.50 11.97
N ASN A 422 5.62 2.55 11.67
CA ASN A 422 7.08 2.65 11.74
C ASN A 422 7.78 2.49 10.39
N GLY A 423 7.07 2.06 9.33
CA GLY A 423 7.68 1.64 8.07
C GLY A 423 7.94 0.13 8.03
N ILE A 424 8.57 -0.36 6.96
CA ILE A 424 8.73 -1.80 6.71
C ILE A 424 9.59 -2.46 7.81
N PRO A 425 9.04 -3.38 8.62
CA PRO A 425 9.80 -4.04 9.68
C PRO A 425 10.63 -5.24 9.20
N ASP A 426 10.23 -5.88 8.09
CA ASP A 426 10.95 -6.97 7.41
C ASP A 426 10.67 -6.89 5.91
N TRP A 427 11.67 -6.61 5.09
CA TRP A 427 11.52 -6.50 3.63
C TRP A 427 11.27 -7.82 2.93
N THR A 428 11.59 -8.95 3.57
CA THR A 428 11.49 -10.30 3.00
C THR A 428 10.26 -11.07 3.42
N TRP A 429 9.50 -10.56 4.39
CA TRP A 429 8.27 -11.20 4.82
C TRP A 429 7.16 -11.02 3.77
N PHE A 430 6.39 -12.09 3.57
CA PHE A 430 5.11 -12.08 2.85
C PHE A 430 4.24 -13.23 3.36
N PHE A 431 2.93 -13.12 3.21
CA PHE A 431 2.00 -14.18 3.56
C PHE A 431 1.99 -15.28 2.46
N PRO A 432 2.33 -16.55 2.78
CA PRO A 432 2.60 -17.58 1.78
C PRO A 432 1.37 -18.36 1.28
N PHE A 433 0.15 -17.92 1.62
CA PHE A 433 -1.09 -18.58 1.21
C PHE A 433 -1.99 -17.61 0.43
N SER A 434 -2.83 -18.16 -0.46
CA SER A 434 -3.76 -17.36 -1.27
C SER A 434 -5.04 -16.97 -0.52
N TYR A 435 -5.33 -17.62 0.61
CA TYR A 435 -6.59 -17.49 1.33
C TYR A 435 -6.36 -17.24 2.81
N GLY A 436 -7.33 -16.58 3.46
CA GLY A 436 -7.31 -16.33 4.90
C GLY A 436 -7.89 -17.50 5.71
N PRO A 437 -7.49 -17.66 6.99
CA PRO A 437 -8.14 -18.56 7.93
C PRO A 437 -9.47 -17.98 8.44
N PHE A 438 -10.25 -18.77 9.18
CA PHE A 438 -11.46 -18.29 9.87
C PHE A 438 -11.11 -17.63 11.21
N LEU A 439 -11.91 -16.64 11.63
CA LEU A 439 -11.71 -15.97 12.94
C LEU A 439 -11.78 -16.97 14.10
N THR A 440 -12.69 -17.95 14.00
CA THR A 440 -12.86 -19.02 14.99
C THR A 440 -11.60 -19.89 15.20
N ASP A 441 -10.63 -19.86 14.27
CA ASP A 441 -9.38 -20.62 14.42
C ASP A 441 -8.31 -19.89 15.25
N PHE A 442 -8.41 -18.56 15.38
CA PHE A 442 -7.40 -17.75 16.06
C PHE A 442 -7.45 -17.90 17.59
N PHE A 443 -8.65 -17.86 18.18
CA PHE A 443 -8.79 -17.87 19.64
C PHE A 443 -8.19 -19.15 20.26
N PRO A 444 -8.48 -20.38 19.77
CA PRO A 444 -7.83 -21.59 20.28
C PRO A 444 -6.30 -21.54 20.16
N TYR A 445 -5.78 -21.05 19.03
CA TYR A 445 -4.33 -20.91 18.82
C TYR A 445 -3.69 -19.94 19.82
N MET A 446 -4.30 -18.77 20.01
CA MET A 446 -3.81 -17.75 20.93
C MET A 446 -3.93 -18.18 22.39
N ASN A 447 -5.01 -18.86 22.79
CA ASN A 447 -5.26 -19.26 24.17
C ASN A 447 -4.36 -20.40 24.64
N ASN A 448 -3.95 -21.31 23.74
CA ASN A 448 -3.10 -22.47 24.07
C ASN A 448 -1.61 -22.12 24.30
N ASN A 449 -1.27 -20.86 24.61
CA ASN A 449 0.08 -20.34 24.80
C ASN A 449 1.07 -20.62 23.63
N GLN A 450 0.56 -20.94 22.44
CA GLN A 450 1.38 -21.18 21.25
C GLN A 450 1.78 -19.88 20.55
N TYR A 451 0.97 -18.83 20.68
CA TYR A 451 1.26 -17.52 20.11
C TYR A 451 2.53 -16.92 20.70
N ARG A 452 3.48 -16.61 19.82
CA ARG A 452 4.70 -15.86 20.13
C ARG A 452 4.64 -14.52 19.41
N LEU A 453 5.23 -13.50 20.03
CA LEU A 453 5.42 -12.23 19.35
C LEU A 453 6.27 -12.45 18.10
N PRO A 454 5.83 -11.92 16.93
CA PRO A 454 6.56 -12.10 15.70
C PRO A 454 7.96 -11.47 15.78
N ARG A 455 8.92 -12.15 15.16
CA ARG A 455 10.31 -11.69 15.07
C ARG A 455 10.57 -11.24 13.63
N PHE A 456 10.73 -9.95 13.44
CA PHE A 456 11.07 -9.38 12.14
C PHE A 456 12.55 -9.48 11.87
N ARG A 457 12.92 -9.81 10.63
CA ARG A 457 14.31 -9.76 10.18
C ARG A 457 14.62 -8.35 9.71
N LEU A 458 15.60 -7.71 10.36
CA LEU A 458 16.20 -6.49 9.86
C LEU A 458 17.04 -6.85 8.61
N ASN A 459 16.51 -6.54 7.45
CA ASN A 459 17.12 -6.79 6.15
C ASN A 459 16.90 -5.58 5.24
N ASP A 460 17.63 -5.56 4.12
CA ASP A 460 17.60 -4.46 3.17
C ASP A 460 16.63 -4.75 2.01
N PRO A 461 16.12 -3.70 1.34
CA PRO A 461 15.39 -3.85 0.09
C PRO A 461 16.18 -4.62 -0.97
N ILE A 462 15.47 -5.35 -1.82
CA ILE A 462 16.07 -6.01 -2.98
C ILE A 462 16.39 -5.03 -4.12
N PRO A 463 17.28 -5.38 -5.07
CA PRO A 463 17.50 -4.57 -6.27
C PRO A 463 16.25 -4.42 -7.14
N GLN A 464 16.15 -3.31 -7.88
CA GLN A 464 15.00 -2.98 -8.71
C GLN A 464 14.72 -4.05 -9.77
N PHE A 465 15.75 -4.59 -10.43
CA PHE A 465 15.56 -5.62 -11.45
C PHE A 465 15.15 -6.98 -10.87
N LEU A 466 15.56 -7.29 -9.64
CA LEU A 466 15.06 -8.48 -8.94
C LEU A 466 13.57 -8.32 -8.63
N GLN A 467 13.14 -7.13 -8.19
CA GLN A 467 11.70 -6.85 -8.06
C GLN A 467 10.95 -7.06 -9.37
N LEU A 468 11.47 -6.54 -10.51
CA LEU A 468 10.83 -6.70 -11.81
C LEU A 468 10.57 -8.19 -12.14
N LEU A 469 11.56 -9.06 -11.94
CA LEU A 469 11.42 -10.50 -12.12
C LEU A 469 10.35 -11.11 -11.20
N MET A 470 10.24 -10.62 -9.97
CA MET A 470 9.31 -11.17 -8.99
C MET A 470 7.86 -10.70 -9.20
N VAL A 471 7.63 -9.60 -9.93
CA VAL A 471 6.28 -9.01 -10.04
C VAL A 471 5.70 -9.00 -11.44
N LEU A 472 6.51 -9.09 -12.49
CA LEU A 472 6.02 -9.00 -13.86
C LEU A 472 5.61 -10.37 -14.42
N PRO A 473 4.52 -10.44 -15.21
CA PRO A 473 4.18 -11.62 -15.99
C PRO A 473 5.07 -11.76 -17.23
N GLN A 474 5.08 -12.95 -17.83
CA GLN A 474 5.83 -13.23 -19.07
C GLN A 474 5.45 -12.29 -20.22
N SER A 475 4.19 -11.87 -20.31
CA SER A 475 3.72 -10.91 -21.32
C SER A 475 4.43 -9.55 -21.26
N SER A 476 5.00 -9.19 -20.11
CA SER A 476 5.73 -7.95 -19.86
C SER A 476 7.25 -8.15 -19.81
N LYS A 477 7.76 -9.28 -20.32
CA LYS A 477 9.19 -9.65 -20.31
C LYS A 477 10.09 -8.57 -20.92
N ASN A 478 9.61 -7.84 -21.92
CA ASN A 478 10.33 -6.75 -22.59
C ASN A 478 10.68 -5.57 -21.65
N LEU A 479 10.04 -5.45 -20.49
CA LEU A 479 10.37 -4.45 -19.48
C LEU A 479 11.60 -4.83 -18.64
N VAL A 480 11.96 -6.11 -18.61
CA VAL A 480 13.14 -6.65 -17.93
C VAL A 480 14.35 -6.60 -18.87
N PRO A 481 15.52 -6.11 -18.44
CA PRO A 481 16.69 -6.03 -19.30
C PRO A 481 17.30 -7.40 -19.62
N GLU A 482 17.94 -7.53 -20.77
CA GLU A 482 18.79 -8.68 -21.11
C GLU A 482 20.08 -8.69 -20.26
N PRO A 483 20.58 -9.85 -19.81
CA PRO A 483 20.04 -11.20 -20.05
C PRO A 483 19.00 -11.66 -19.00
N LEU A 484 18.62 -10.82 -18.04
CA LEU A 484 17.70 -11.20 -16.95
C LEU A 484 16.32 -11.62 -17.47
N SER A 485 15.84 -11.00 -18.55
CA SER A 485 14.55 -11.32 -19.18
C SER A 485 14.41 -12.83 -19.49
N GLN A 486 15.52 -13.51 -19.82
CA GLN A 486 15.56 -14.92 -20.18
C GLN A 486 15.15 -15.84 -19.03
N LEU A 487 15.26 -15.37 -17.79
CA LEU A 487 14.77 -16.09 -16.61
C LEU A 487 13.23 -16.19 -16.56
N MET A 488 12.52 -15.45 -17.41
CA MET A 488 11.07 -15.52 -17.53
C MET A 488 10.60 -16.55 -18.56
N ASP A 489 11.53 -17.17 -19.30
CA ASP A 489 11.19 -18.18 -20.30
C ASP A 489 10.79 -19.50 -19.63
N SER A 490 9.83 -20.20 -20.22
CA SER A 490 9.27 -21.46 -19.70
C SER A 490 10.30 -22.58 -19.49
N ARG A 491 11.44 -22.53 -20.21
CA ARG A 491 12.55 -23.50 -20.07
C ARG A 491 13.58 -23.12 -19.02
N SER A 492 13.48 -21.92 -18.44
CA SER A 492 14.41 -21.46 -17.41
C SER A 492 14.09 -22.10 -16.05
N VAL A 493 15.04 -22.03 -15.12
CA VAL A 493 14.87 -22.51 -13.73
C VAL A 493 13.70 -21.82 -13.01
N LEU A 494 13.37 -20.59 -13.41
CA LEU A 494 12.26 -19.81 -12.84
C LEU A 494 11.00 -19.85 -13.70
N GLY A 495 11.00 -20.56 -14.84
CA GLY A 495 9.92 -20.52 -15.83
C GLY A 495 8.55 -20.88 -15.29
N HIS A 496 8.47 -21.80 -14.32
CA HIS A 496 7.20 -22.18 -13.68
C HIS A 496 6.58 -21.06 -12.84
N TYR A 497 7.33 -20.02 -12.45
CA TYR A 497 6.79 -18.83 -11.78
C TYR A 497 6.09 -17.85 -12.73
N PHE A 498 6.19 -18.07 -14.04
CA PHE A 498 5.62 -17.20 -15.07
C PHE A 498 4.61 -17.96 -15.93
N PRO A 499 3.52 -18.51 -15.35
CA PRO A 499 2.56 -19.28 -16.13
C PRO A 499 1.79 -18.37 -17.11
N ASP A 500 1.63 -18.86 -18.36
CA ASP A 500 0.75 -18.21 -19.35
C ASP A 500 -0.74 -18.29 -18.95
N ASN A 501 -1.12 -19.41 -18.32
CA ASN A 501 -2.48 -19.65 -17.84
C ASN A 501 -2.48 -19.89 -16.34
N PHE A 502 -3.38 -19.23 -15.63
CA PHE A 502 -3.52 -19.34 -14.18
C PHE A 502 -5.00 -19.29 -13.79
N GLU A 503 -5.33 -19.89 -12.65
CA GLU A 503 -6.69 -19.90 -12.14
C GLU A 503 -7.05 -18.55 -11.49
N ILE A 504 -8.27 -18.08 -11.74
CA ILE A 504 -8.88 -16.96 -11.02
C ILE A 504 -10.08 -17.51 -10.27
N ASP A 505 -9.93 -17.66 -8.97
CA ASP A 505 -10.99 -18.14 -8.10
C ASP A 505 -11.98 -17.01 -7.78
N ILE A 506 -13.14 -17.05 -8.43
CA ILE A 506 -14.26 -16.13 -8.21
C ILE A 506 -15.33 -16.69 -7.25
N THR A 507 -15.11 -17.88 -6.65
CA THR A 507 -16.08 -18.53 -5.77
C THR A 507 -16.55 -17.60 -4.66
N GLY A 508 -17.86 -17.40 -4.57
CA GLY A 508 -18.48 -16.57 -3.53
C GLY A 508 -18.14 -15.08 -3.57
N LYS A 509 -17.59 -14.56 -4.68
CA LYS A 509 -17.35 -13.12 -4.91
C LYS A 509 -18.59 -12.43 -5.49
N ARG A 510 -18.67 -11.09 -5.43
CA ARG A 510 -19.77 -10.32 -6.06
C ARG A 510 -19.42 -9.91 -7.50
N LYS A 511 -18.13 -9.68 -7.78
CA LYS A 511 -17.63 -9.25 -9.09
C LYS A 511 -16.40 -10.05 -9.50
N GLU A 512 -16.22 -10.29 -10.79
CA GLU A 512 -15.08 -11.07 -11.33
C GLU A 512 -13.73 -10.45 -10.97
N TRP A 513 -13.67 -9.12 -10.93
CA TRP A 513 -12.44 -8.41 -10.56
C TRP A 513 -12.04 -8.60 -9.09
N GLU A 514 -12.90 -9.19 -8.25
CA GLU A 514 -12.58 -9.59 -6.87
C GLU A 514 -11.99 -10.99 -6.74
N GLY A 515 -11.94 -11.75 -7.85
CA GLY A 515 -11.38 -13.10 -7.85
C GLY A 515 -9.91 -13.16 -7.42
N VAL A 516 -9.56 -14.24 -6.72
CA VAL A 516 -8.21 -14.51 -6.20
C VAL A 516 -7.38 -15.12 -7.31
N VAL A 517 -6.24 -14.50 -7.63
CA VAL A 517 -5.33 -14.99 -8.66
C VAL A 517 -4.41 -16.04 -8.04
N ILE A 518 -4.51 -17.29 -8.50
CA ILE A 518 -3.72 -18.40 -7.96
C ILE A 518 -2.43 -18.53 -8.77
N LEU A 519 -1.32 -18.08 -8.16
CA LEU A 519 0.02 -18.14 -8.74
C LEU A 519 0.95 -18.98 -7.87
N PRO A 520 2.00 -19.59 -8.44
CA PRO A 520 3.02 -20.30 -7.68
C PRO A 520 3.69 -19.39 -6.64
N VAL A 521 3.88 -19.89 -5.42
CA VAL A 521 4.50 -19.17 -4.30
C VAL A 521 5.98 -18.93 -4.59
N MET A 522 6.40 -17.66 -4.57
CA MET A 522 7.78 -17.28 -4.89
C MET A 522 8.79 -17.84 -3.89
N ASN A 523 9.90 -18.36 -4.41
CA ASN A 523 11.07 -18.72 -3.60
C ASN A 523 12.15 -17.65 -3.77
N LEU A 524 12.26 -16.73 -2.80
CA LEU A 524 13.21 -15.62 -2.86
C LEU A 524 14.66 -16.10 -3.09
N LYS A 525 15.06 -17.22 -2.50
CA LYS A 525 16.42 -17.76 -2.67
C LYS A 525 16.66 -18.18 -4.12
N ALA A 526 15.72 -18.92 -4.73
CA ALA A 526 15.83 -19.35 -6.12
C ALA A 526 15.92 -18.16 -7.09
N PHE A 527 15.08 -17.14 -6.89
CA PHE A 527 15.13 -15.91 -7.68
C PHE A 527 16.47 -15.18 -7.53
N LYS A 528 16.96 -15.06 -6.29
CA LYS A 528 18.23 -14.37 -5.99
C LYS A 528 19.43 -15.10 -6.59
N ASP A 529 19.50 -16.43 -6.45
CA ASP A 529 20.61 -17.24 -6.98
C ASP A 529 20.74 -17.08 -8.51
N GLU A 530 19.63 -17.14 -9.26
CA GLU A 530 19.64 -16.95 -10.71
C GLU A 530 19.89 -15.51 -11.14
N TYR A 531 19.37 -14.55 -10.37
CA TYR A 531 19.60 -13.13 -10.60
C TYR A 531 21.09 -12.77 -10.43
N ASP A 532 21.71 -13.17 -9.31
CA ASP A 532 23.12 -12.88 -8.99
C ASP A 532 24.07 -13.50 -10.04
N ARG A 533 23.69 -14.61 -10.67
CA ARG A 533 24.43 -15.24 -11.77
C ARG A 533 24.47 -14.40 -13.06
N LEU A 534 23.43 -13.61 -13.32
CA LEU A 534 23.24 -12.89 -14.57
C LEU A 534 23.43 -11.37 -14.45
N GLU A 535 23.21 -10.79 -13.27
CA GLU A 535 23.38 -9.35 -13.00
C GLU A 535 24.74 -8.80 -13.49
N PRO A 536 25.89 -9.48 -13.28
CA PRO A 536 27.18 -8.95 -13.73
C PRO A 536 27.30 -8.79 -15.25
N LYS A 537 26.44 -9.46 -16.02
CA LYS A 537 26.40 -9.44 -17.49
C LYS A 537 25.53 -8.32 -18.06
N LEU A 538 24.89 -7.54 -17.21
CA LEU A 538 24.05 -6.40 -17.63
C LEU A 538 24.87 -5.34 -18.37
N SER A 539 24.20 -4.66 -19.31
CA SER A 539 24.78 -3.50 -19.98
C SER A 539 25.15 -2.40 -18.98
N TYR A 540 26.11 -1.55 -19.35
CA TYR A 540 26.49 -0.41 -18.50
C TYR A 540 25.30 0.54 -18.22
N SER A 541 24.45 0.79 -19.22
CA SER A 541 23.23 1.59 -19.04
C SER A 541 22.25 0.96 -18.07
N ASP A 542 22.09 -0.36 -18.10
CA ASP A 542 21.17 -1.06 -17.20
C ASP A 542 21.71 -1.12 -15.78
N ARG A 543 23.01 -1.31 -15.59
CA ARG A 543 23.65 -1.22 -14.26
C ARG A 543 23.44 0.16 -13.62
N LYS A 544 23.51 1.25 -14.40
CA LYS A 544 23.20 2.61 -13.90
C LYS A 544 21.73 2.82 -13.54
N ARG A 545 20.82 2.07 -14.15
CA ARG A 545 19.38 2.09 -13.83
C ARG A 545 19.10 1.30 -12.54
N ASN A 546 19.85 0.24 -12.29
CA ASN A 546 19.68 -0.69 -11.17
C ASN A 546 20.45 -0.33 -9.88
N ILE A 547 20.61 0.96 -9.58
CA ILE A 547 21.26 1.43 -8.35
C ILE A 547 20.22 1.90 -7.34
N PHE A 548 20.57 1.89 -6.06
CA PHE A 548 19.79 2.58 -5.03
C PHE A 548 19.97 4.10 -5.12
N GLY A 549 18.86 4.82 -4.96
CA GLY A 549 18.76 6.26 -5.11
C GLY A 549 18.98 7.04 -3.83
N LYS A 550 18.80 8.36 -3.94
CA LYS A 550 18.84 9.32 -2.83
C LYS A 550 17.67 10.28 -2.97
N ASN A 551 17.24 10.86 -1.85
CA ASN A 551 16.27 11.96 -1.87
C ASN A 551 17.00 13.28 -2.13
N PHE A 552 16.36 14.18 -2.87
CA PHE A 552 16.94 15.46 -3.26
C PHE A 552 16.06 16.62 -2.81
N LEU A 553 16.70 17.69 -2.37
CA LEU A 553 16.11 18.97 -2.05
C LEU A 553 16.64 20.02 -3.02
N TYR A 554 15.74 20.71 -3.71
CA TYR A 554 16.03 21.74 -4.69
C TYR A 554 15.59 23.09 -4.14
N ARG A 555 16.48 24.08 -4.26
CA ARG A 555 16.22 25.47 -3.86
C ARG A 555 16.72 26.42 -4.92
N TYR A 556 16.02 27.54 -5.06
CA TYR A 556 16.55 28.68 -5.80
C TYR A 556 17.77 29.26 -5.07
N ASP A 557 18.84 29.47 -5.82
CA ASP A 557 20.07 30.09 -5.36
C ASP A 557 20.60 31.03 -6.46
N PRO A 558 20.37 32.35 -6.33
CA PRO A 558 20.77 33.32 -7.35
C PRO A 558 22.29 33.44 -7.51
N THR A 559 23.08 32.88 -6.58
CA THR A 559 24.55 32.89 -6.68
C THR A 559 25.08 31.79 -7.60
N ARG A 560 24.25 30.80 -7.96
CA ARG A 560 24.62 29.71 -8.87
C ARG A 560 24.29 30.09 -10.30
N ASN A 561 25.24 29.88 -11.19
CA ASN A 561 25.06 30.10 -12.63
C ASN A 561 25.69 28.98 -13.47
N ASN A 562 25.48 27.73 -13.05
CA ASN A 562 26.07 26.58 -13.74
C ASN A 562 25.15 26.10 -14.87
N VAL A 563 25.74 25.60 -15.95
CA VAL A 563 25.00 24.87 -16.98
C VAL A 563 24.54 23.53 -16.41
N PHE A 564 23.24 23.27 -16.46
CA PHE A 564 22.69 21.94 -16.24
C PHE A 564 22.37 21.28 -17.59
N SER A 565 23.05 20.18 -17.91
CA SER A 565 22.82 19.43 -19.13
C SER A 565 21.97 18.19 -18.87
N SER A 566 20.92 18.03 -19.67
CA SER A 566 20.03 16.88 -19.65
C SER A 566 19.70 16.44 -21.07
N PHE A 567 19.33 15.17 -21.22
CA PHE A 567 18.81 14.63 -22.48
C PHE A 567 17.56 15.40 -22.97
N TYR A 568 16.81 16.02 -22.07
CA TYR A 568 15.59 16.76 -22.37
C TYR A 568 15.82 18.25 -22.66
N GLY A 569 17.06 18.73 -22.57
CA GLY A 569 17.42 20.12 -22.82
C GLY A 569 18.46 20.63 -21.82
N ASN A 570 19.26 21.59 -22.27
CA ASN A 570 20.21 22.30 -21.41
C ASN A 570 19.53 23.50 -20.74
N ILE A 571 19.89 23.76 -19.50
CA ILE A 571 19.57 25.01 -18.77
C ILE A 571 20.91 25.75 -18.61
N PRO A 572 21.21 26.74 -19.49
CA PRO A 572 22.52 27.39 -19.50
C PRO A 572 22.87 28.10 -18.20
N GLU A 573 21.87 28.75 -17.60
CA GLU A 573 21.99 29.51 -16.36
C GLU A 573 21.05 28.89 -15.33
N CYS A 574 21.51 27.85 -14.62
CA CYS A 574 20.68 27.11 -13.67
C CYS A 574 20.95 27.58 -12.21
N PRO A 575 20.12 28.47 -11.65
CA PRO A 575 20.25 28.98 -10.28
C PRO A 575 19.63 28.02 -9.27
N VAL A 576 19.95 26.72 -9.37
CA VAL A 576 19.33 25.68 -8.54
C VAL A 576 20.39 24.99 -7.69
N ALA A 577 20.31 25.20 -6.38
CA ALA A 577 21.06 24.43 -5.41
C ALA A 577 20.37 23.09 -5.16
N VAL A 578 21.14 22.00 -5.17
CA VAL A 578 20.63 20.64 -4.91
C VAL A 578 21.39 20.00 -3.77
N GLN A 579 20.65 19.57 -2.76
CA GLN A 579 21.16 18.91 -1.57
C GLN A 579 20.60 17.48 -1.50
N ILE A 580 21.46 16.52 -1.15
CA ILE A 580 21.02 15.17 -0.80
C ILE A 580 20.47 15.22 0.62
N ILE A 581 19.27 14.68 0.81
CA ILE A 581 18.62 14.56 2.12
C ILE A 581 18.30 13.10 2.43
N THR A 582 18.07 12.81 3.71
CA THR A 582 17.69 11.49 4.20
C THR A 582 16.46 11.65 5.06
N PHE A 583 15.46 10.81 4.83
CA PHE A 583 14.33 10.65 5.73
C PHE A 583 13.91 9.19 5.68
#